data_AF-A0A395J4K3-F1
#
_entry.id   AF-A0A395J4K3-F1
#
_cell.length_a   1.000
_cell.length_b   1.000
_cell.length_c   1.000
_cell.angle_alpha   90.00
_cell.angle_beta   90.00
_cell.angle_gamma   90.00
#
_symmetry.space_group_name_H-M   'P 1'
#
loop_
_entity.id
_entity.type
_entity.pdbx_description
1 polymer ?
#
loop_
_entity_poly.entity_id
_entity_poly.type
_entity_poly.pdbx_seq_one_letter_code
_entity_poly.pdbx_strand_id
1 'polypeptide(L)'
;MSGNPTEHIERLKGLRVDQGQGNPSLQNALEMSRAALFHAPSHGTRRILIIYGALLTSDPGDIHETISSLITDRIRVSIVGLAAQVAICGELCSRTNAGDATAYSVALKRRTFQTIDDGDYDASRDPY
;
A
#
# COMPACT_ATOMS: atom_id res chain seq x y z
N MET A 1 -2.75 -13.41 10.51
CA MET A 1 -1.58 -13.52 9.62
C MET A 1 -1.14 -14.97 9.60
N SER A 2 -1.15 -15.61 8.42
CA SER A 2 -0.70 -16.99 8.24
C SER A 2 0.20 -17.07 7.01
N GLY A 3 1.08 -18.08 6.97
CA GLY A 3 1.89 -18.39 5.79
C GLY A 3 1.19 -19.32 4.79
N ASN A 4 -0.10 -19.64 4.99
CA ASN A 4 -0.83 -20.57 4.14
C ASN A 4 -1.42 -19.82 2.92
N PRO A 5 -0.89 -20.01 1.69
CA PRO A 5 -1.37 -19.28 0.53
C PRO A 5 -2.83 -19.60 0.18
N THR A 6 -3.29 -20.82 0.45
CA THR A 6 -4.66 -21.24 0.15
C THR A 6 -5.68 -20.41 0.94
N GLU A 7 -5.39 -20.12 2.21
CA GLU A 7 -6.26 -19.29 3.04
C GLU A 7 -6.45 -17.89 2.42
N HIS A 8 -5.35 -17.25 1.99
CA HIS A 8 -5.39 -15.93 1.37
C HIS A 8 -6.11 -15.95 0.01
N ILE A 9 -5.86 -16.97 -0.81
CA ILE A 9 -6.52 -17.13 -2.13
C ILE A 9 -8.04 -17.24 -1.97
N GLU A 10 -8.52 -18.05 -1.04
CA GLU A 10 -9.96 -18.20 -0.82
C GLU A 10 -10.62 -16.90 -0.32
N ARG A 11 -9.93 -16.14 0.55
CA ARG A 11 -10.41 -14.82 0.98
C ARG A 11 -10.50 -13.85 -0.19
N LEU A 12 -9.49 -13.81 -1.07
CA LEU A 12 -9.51 -12.98 -2.28
C LEU A 12 -10.61 -13.37 -3.27
N LYS A 13 -10.86 -14.67 -3.46
CA LYS A 13 -11.98 -15.15 -4.29
C LYS A 13 -13.33 -14.67 -3.74
N GLY A 14 -13.48 -14.70 -2.40
CA GLY A 14 -14.68 -14.21 -1.73
C GLY A 14 -14.95 -12.72 -1.95
N LEU A 15 -13.93 -11.89 -2.15
CA LEU A 15 -14.10 -10.45 -2.40
C LEU A 15 -14.59 -10.12 -3.82
N ARG A 16 -14.57 -11.06 -4.77
CA ARG A 16 -15.02 -10.81 -6.16
C ARG A 16 -16.50 -10.43 -6.27
N VAL A 17 -17.31 -10.81 -5.29
CA VAL A 17 -18.75 -10.50 -5.27
C VAL A 17 -19.05 -9.17 -4.59
N ASP A 18 -18.06 -8.59 -3.89
CA ASP A 18 -18.17 -7.28 -3.27
C ASP A 18 -18.00 -6.18 -4.33
N GLN A 19 -18.89 -5.18 -4.27
CA GLN A 19 -18.86 -4.03 -5.19
C GLN A 19 -17.98 -2.90 -4.65
N GLY A 20 -17.45 -3.01 -3.43
CA GLY A 20 -16.54 -2.01 -2.86
C GLY A 20 -17.23 -0.65 -2.64
N GLN A 21 -18.28 -0.64 -1.82
CA GLN A 21 -19.05 0.58 -1.54
C GLN A 21 -18.37 1.49 -0.50
N GLY A 22 -18.68 2.79 -0.57
CA GLY A 22 -18.20 3.80 0.37
C GLY A 22 -16.90 4.48 -0.07
N ASN A 23 -16.28 5.20 0.86
CA ASN A 23 -15.02 5.90 0.63
C ASN A 23 -13.85 5.13 1.26
N PRO A 24 -12.67 5.10 0.64
CA PRO A 24 -11.48 4.51 1.25
C PRO A 24 -11.01 5.31 2.46
N SER A 25 -10.35 4.65 3.40
CA SER A 25 -9.65 5.29 4.53
C SER A 25 -8.27 4.67 4.69
N LEU A 26 -7.23 5.45 4.37
CA LEU A 26 -5.84 5.07 4.55
C LEU A 26 -5.49 4.97 6.04
N GLN A 27 -5.95 5.92 6.86
CA GLN A 27 -5.67 5.94 8.29
C GLN A 27 -6.12 4.63 8.95
N ASN A 28 -7.39 4.25 8.79
CA ASN A 28 -7.92 3.05 9.42
C ASN A 28 -7.21 1.79 8.92
N ALA A 29 -6.93 1.70 7.62
CA ALA A 29 -6.21 0.56 7.03
C ALA A 29 -4.78 0.44 7.60
N LEU A 30 -4.08 1.57 7.75
CA LEU A 30 -2.72 1.61 8.28
C LEU A 30 -2.68 1.31 9.78
N GLU A 31 -3.63 1.82 10.56
CA GLU A 31 -3.73 1.55 12.00
C GLU A 31 -4.05 0.08 12.28
N MET A 32 -4.99 -0.51 11.54
CA MET A 32 -5.25 -1.95 11.61
C MET A 32 -4.02 -2.78 11.23
N SER A 33 -3.34 -2.40 10.16
CA SER A 33 -2.13 -3.09 9.70
C SER A 33 -1.00 -3.00 10.73
N ARG A 34 -0.81 -1.83 11.33
CA ARG A 34 0.16 -1.58 12.40
C ARG A 34 -0.14 -2.43 13.63
N ALA A 35 -1.40 -2.51 14.04
CA ALA A 35 -1.82 -3.39 15.15
C ALA A 35 -1.56 -4.87 14.84
N ALA A 36 -1.83 -5.32 13.60
CA ALA A 36 -1.53 -6.68 13.18
C ALA A 36 -0.02 -6.98 13.21
N LEU A 37 0.81 -6.02 12.80
CA LEU A 37 2.28 -6.13 12.77
C LEU A 37 2.94 -5.96 14.15
N PHE A 38 2.21 -5.52 15.18
CA PHE A 38 2.75 -5.26 16.51
C PHE A 38 3.47 -6.49 17.11
N HIS A 39 2.90 -7.68 16.91
CA HIS A 39 3.43 -8.95 17.41
C HIS A 39 4.50 -9.57 16.48
N ALA A 40 4.82 -8.92 15.36
CA ALA A 40 5.86 -9.41 14.46
C ALA A 40 7.24 -9.31 15.15
N PRO A 41 8.11 -10.32 15.02
CA PRO A 41 9.44 -10.32 15.61
C PRO A 41 10.23 -9.04 15.29
N SER A 42 10.98 -8.52 16.25
CA SER A 42 11.75 -7.27 16.13
C SER A 42 12.83 -7.31 15.04
N HIS A 43 13.32 -8.51 14.71
CA HIS A 43 14.31 -8.75 13.64
C HIS A 43 13.67 -8.96 12.26
N GLY A 44 12.34 -9.04 12.19
CA GLY A 44 11.61 -9.19 10.94
C GLY A 44 11.38 -7.85 10.24
N THR A 45 11.23 -7.88 8.92
CA THR A 45 10.78 -6.72 8.18
C THR A 45 9.27 -6.54 8.37
N ARG A 46 8.83 -5.29 8.58
CA ARG A 46 7.42 -4.92 8.69
C ARG A 46 7.04 -4.10 7.48
N ARG A 47 6.21 -4.68 6.61
CA ARG A 47 5.85 -4.10 5.31
C ARG A 47 4.35 -4.09 5.14
N ILE A 48 3.84 -3.02 4.54
CA ILE A 48 2.45 -2.87 4.09
C ILE A 48 2.49 -2.59 2.60
N LEU A 49 1.72 -3.36 1.82
CA LEU A 49 1.46 -3.09 0.40
C LEU A 49 0.00 -2.67 0.26
N ILE A 50 -0.25 -1.52 -0.37
CA ILE A 50 -1.59 -1.01 -0.63
C ILE A 50 -1.83 -0.96 -2.14
N ILE A 51 -2.93 -1.56 -2.59
CA ILE A 51 -3.46 -1.35 -3.94
C ILE A 51 -4.50 -0.24 -3.83
N TYR A 52 -4.20 0.93 -4.41
CA TYR A 52 -5.00 2.14 -4.20
C TYR A 52 -5.71 2.57 -5.48
N GLY A 53 -7.00 2.29 -5.56
CA GLY A 53 -7.82 2.61 -6.74
C GLY A 53 -8.54 3.97 -6.70
N ALA A 54 -8.40 4.72 -5.61
CA ALA A 54 -9.12 5.97 -5.40
C ALA A 54 -8.20 7.20 -5.52
N LEU A 55 -8.80 8.38 -5.69
CA LEU A 55 -8.10 9.66 -5.78
C LEU A 55 -8.20 10.50 -4.50
N LEU A 56 -8.97 10.04 -3.53
CA LEU A 56 -9.19 10.67 -2.23
C LEU A 56 -9.07 9.61 -1.14
N THR A 57 -8.87 10.05 0.10
CA THR A 57 -9.03 9.24 1.32
C THR A 57 -9.97 9.98 2.26
N SER A 58 -10.79 9.24 3.02
CA SER A 58 -11.77 9.76 3.97
C SER A 58 -11.39 9.30 5.37
N ASP A 59 -10.43 10.01 5.98
CA ASP A 59 -9.86 9.67 7.27
C ASP A 59 -10.45 10.51 8.41
N PRO A 60 -10.66 9.94 9.62
CA PRO A 60 -11.28 10.64 10.73
C PRO A 60 -10.35 11.67 11.42
N GLY A 61 -9.03 11.55 11.25
CA GLY A 61 -8.04 12.42 11.89
C GLY A 61 -6.92 12.86 10.95
N ASP A 62 -5.83 13.37 11.53
CA ASP A 62 -4.64 13.76 10.79
C ASP A 62 -3.80 12.53 10.42
N ILE A 63 -3.82 12.16 9.15
CA ILE A 63 -3.02 11.05 8.60
C ILE A 63 -1.51 11.23 8.79
N HIS A 64 -1.00 12.47 8.93
CA HIS A 64 0.43 12.71 9.17
C HIS A 64 0.88 12.19 10.56
N GLU A 65 -0.02 12.11 11.54
CA GLU A 65 0.24 11.47 12.83
C GLU A 65 0.37 9.95 12.69
N THR A 66 -0.50 9.33 11.87
CA THR A 66 -0.42 7.91 11.52
C THR A 66 0.89 7.60 10.78
N ILE A 67 1.27 8.43 9.81
CA ILE A 67 2.57 8.31 9.10
C ILE A 67 3.73 8.35 10.10
N SER A 68 3.72 9.31 11.02
CA SER A 68 4.77 9.45 12.04
C SER A 68 4.84 8.23 12.97
N SER A 69 3.68 7.66 13.32
CA SER A 69 3.60 6.42 14.11
C SER A 69 4.20 5.23 13.37
N LEU A 70 3.94 5.08 12.07
CA LEU A 70 4.50 4.01 11.24
C LEU A 70 6.04 4.10 11.16
N ILE A 71 6.59 5.31 11.05
CA ILE A 71 8.03 5.55 11.04
C ILE A 71 8.66 5.11 12.38
N THR A 72 8.08 5.53 13.50
CA THR A 72 8.50 5.12 14.84
C THR A 72 8.52 3.59 14.99
N ASP A 73 7.49 2.92 14.47
CA ASP A 73 7.34 1.46 14.52
C ASP A 73 8.19 0.71 13.46
N ARG A 74 8.97 1.45 12.66
CA ARG A 74 9.80 1.00 11.53
C ARG A 74 9.02 0.17 10.49
N ILE A 75 7.80 0.61 10.19
CA ILE A 75 6.94 -0.01 9.18
C ILE A 75 7.13 0.70 7.85
N ARG A 76 7.47 -0.07 6.82
CA ARG A 76 7.60 0.44 5.44
C ARG A 76 6.31 0.27 4.68
N VAL A 77 5.88 1.30 3.95
CA VAL A 77 4.68 1.24 3.11
C VAL A 77 5.06 1.36 1.65
N SER A 78 4.46 0.53 0.80
CA SER A 78 4.53 0.65 -0.65
C SER A 78 3.12 0.70 -1.22
N ILE A 79 2.91 1.52 -2.23
CA ILE A 79 1.59 1.75 -2.82
C ILE A 79 1.66 1.53 -4.32
N VAL A 80 0.68 0.82 -4.85
CA VAL A 80 0.38 0.74 -6.28
C VAL A 80 -0.92 1.48 -6.52
N GLY A 81 -0.82 2.70 -7.03
CA GLY A 81 -1.95 3.54 -7.41
C GLY A 81 -2.51 3.15 -8.76
N LEU A 82 -3.83 3.31 -8.96
CA LEU A 82 -4.45 3.15 -10.27
C LEU A 82 -4.67 4.52 -10.93
N ALA A 83 -4.23 4.66 -12.18
CA ALA A 83 -4.47 5.78 -13.10
C ALA A 83 -3.91 7.17 -12.74
N ALA A 84 -3.75 7.55 -11.46
CA ALA A 84 -3.21 8.86 -11.08
C ALA A 84 -2.41 8.84 -9.78
N GLN A 85 -1.61 9.90 -9.58
CA GLN A 85 -0.87 10.14 -8.34
C GLN A 85 -1.72 10.89 -7.32
N VAL A 86 -1.67 10.44 -6.07
CA VAL A 86 -2.23 11.13 -4.91
C VAL A 86 -1.09 11.61 -4.04
N ALA A 87 -1.03 12.91 -3.74
CA ALA A 87 0.08 13.54 -3.02
C ALA A 87 0.37 12.84 -1.68
N ILE A 88 -0.68 12.52 -0.92
CA ILE A 88 -0.52 11.86 0.38
C ILE A 88 0.05 10.45 0.27
N CYS A 89 -0.25 9.71 -0.80
CA CYS A 89 0.32 8.39 -1.06
C CYS A 89 1.83 8.49 -1.33
N GLY A 90 2.24 9.51 -2.11
CA GLY A 90 3.66 9.79 -2.36
C GLY A 90 4.42 10.16 -1.09
N GLU A 91 3.85 11.04 -0.26
CA GLU A 91 4.45 11.40 1.03
C GLU A 91 4.56 10.19 1.96
N LEU A 92 3.49 9.41 2.11
CA LEU A 92 3.45 8.21 2.96
C LEU A 92 4.55 7.22 2.53
N CYS A 93 4.66 6.93 1.24
CA CYS A 93 5.72 6.06 0.72
C CYS A 93 7.11 6.63 0.98
N SER A 94 7.36 7.90 0.63
CA SER A 94 8.68 8.52 0.82
C SER A 94 9.10 8.52 2.29
N ARG A 95 8.23 9.00 3.19
CA ARG A 95 8.56 9.14 4.62
C ARG A 95 8.77 7.80 5.32
N THR A 96 8.02 6.76 4.94
CA THR A 96 8.18 5.41 5.53
C THR A 96 9.33 4.60 4.93
N ASN A 97 9.98 5.09 3.87
CA ASN A 97 11.12 4.46 3.21
C ASN A 97 12.37 5.37 3.23
N ALA A 98 12.56 6.14 4.31
CA ALA A 98 13.74 6.98 4.51
C ALA A 98 14.00 8.01 3.37
N GLY A 99 12.92 8.55 2.80
CA GLY A 99 12.96 9.52 1.71
C GLY A 99 12.84 8.90 0.31
N ASP A 100 12.92 7.57 0.19
CA ASP A 100 12.83 6.89 -1.10
C ASP A 100 11.43 6.98 -1.72
N ALA A 101 11.32 7.73 -2.81
CA ALA A 101 10.06 7.96 -3.52
C ALA A 101 9.67 6.81 -4.47
N THR A 102 10.52 5.80 -4.68
CA THR A 102 10.25 4.69 -5.62
C THR A 102 9.19 3.71 -5.10
N ALA A 103 8.85 3.78 -3.81
CA ALA A 103 7.85 2.92 -3.18
C ALA A 103 6.39 3.27 -3.56
N TYR A 104 6.15 4.36 -4.32
CA TYR A 104 4.84 4.65 -4.91
C TYR A 104 4.91 4.52 -6.44
N SER A 105 4.21 3.51 -6.97
CA SER A 105 4.06 3.31 -8.41
C SER A 105 2.62 3.56 -8.85
N VAL A 106 2.43 3.97 -10.11
CA VAL A 106 1.10 4.15 -10.70
C VAL A 106 0.95 3.21 -11.90
N ALA A 107 -0.01 2.30 -11.81
CA ALA A 107 -0.36 1.43 -12.91
C ALA A 107 -1.31 2.15 -13.88
N LEU A 108 -0.82 2.42 -15.09
CA LEU A 108 -1.58 3.07 -16.17
C LEU A 108 -2.31 2.06 -17.07
N LYS A 109 -1.79 0.83 -17.19
CA LYS A 109 -2.35 -0.26 -18.02
C LYS A 109 -2.20 -1.60 -17.29
N ARG A 110 -3.00 -2.60 -17.69
CA ARG A 110 -2.96 -3.97 -17.10
C ARG A 110 -1.58 -4.61 -17.13
N ARG A 111 -0.77 -4.34 -18.17
CA ARG A 111 0.62 -4.82 -18.26
C ARG A 111 1.50 -4.20 -17.17
N THR A 112 1.38 -2.89 -16.93
CA THR A 112 2.13 -2.18 -15.88
C THR A 112 1.81 -2.74 -14.49
N PHE A 113 0.54 -3.08 -14.21
CA PHE A 113 0.16 -3.70 -12.93
C PHE A 113 0.86 -5.05 -12.71
N GLN A 114 0.97 -5.87 -13.76
CA GLN A 114 1.63 -7.18 -13.68
C GLN A 114 3.15 -7.04 -13.51
N THR A 115 3.78 -6.09 -14.21
CA THR A 115 5.22 -5.82 -14.07
C THR A 115 5.61 -5.25 -12.69
N ILE A 116 4.74 -4.46 -12.06
CA ILE A 116 4.98 -3.96 -10.69
C ILE A 116 4.96 -5.11 -9.67
N ASP A 117 4.09 -6.10 -9.87
CA ASP A 117 4.04 -7.31 -9.03
C ASP A 117 5.29 -8.20 -9.23
N ASP A 118 5.83 -8.21 -10.46
CA ASP A 118 7.03 -8.98 -10.82
C ASP A 118 8.38 -8.30 -10.43
N GLY A 119 8.36 -7.04 -9.99
CA GLY A 119 9.49 -6.37 -9.33
C GLY A 119 10.60 -5.78 -10.24
N ASP A 120 10.40 -5.67 -11.54
CA ASP A 120 11.46 -5.26 -12.49
C ASP A 120 10.91 -4.29 -13.56
N TYR A 121 10.98 -2.97 -13.32
CA TYR A 121 10.72 -1.96 -14.37
C TYR A 121 11.48 -0.64 -14.17
N ASP A 122 12.30 -0.31 -15.16
CA ASP A 122 12.93 1.00 -15.38
C ASP A 122 12.05 1.84 -16.33
N ALA A 123 11.36 2.83 -15.77
CA ALA A 123 10.46 3.73 -16.50
C ALA A 123 11.19 4.76 -17.40
N SER A 124 12.54 4.78 -17.42
CA SER A 124 13.31 5.70 -18.27
C SER A 124 13.40 5.28 -19.75
N ARG A 125 12.79 4.15 -20.13
CA ARG A 125 12.97 3.53 -21.46
C ARG A 125 11.77 3.52 -22.41
N ASP A 126 10.63 4.12 -22.08
CA ASP A 126 9.47 4.12 -23.00
C ASP A 126 8.96 5.54 -23.32
N PRO A 127 9.00 5.98 -24.59
CA PRO A 127 8.57 7.32 -25.00
C PRO A 127 7.07 7.44 -25.34
N TYR A 128 6.19 6.53 -24.89
CA TYR A 128 4.75 6.58 -25.16
C TYR A 128 3.82 6.22 -23.99
#